data_AF-A0A081PV86-F1
#
_entry.id   AF-A0A081PV86-F1
#
_cell.length_a   1.000
_cell.length_b   1.000
_cell.length_c   1.000
_cell.angle_alpha   90.00
_cell.angle_beta   90.00
_cell.angle_gamma   90.00
#
_symmetry.space_group_name_H-M   'P 1'
#
loop_
_entity.id
_entity.type
_entity.pdbx_description
1 polymer ?
#
loop_
_entity_poly.entity_id
_entity_poly.type
_entity_poly.pdbx_seq_one_letter_code
_entity_poly.pdbx_strand_id
1 'polypeptide(L)'
;MKEVADEEKLCIFLTELDREYKSKAIGSLYELNVNLIQSQYEIIPSWYDSHIRKESKGLFQKFPVVKNTYNQAICPICEGVFSTKVTLEHIIPKSGKEKNDQKLGEPRLAILPINLVKCCGECNTSKHSKRSFIEEESEINPYFEEFAIEKYFEVNFNDTNEVFQPSIVFHYKDNTMDKRIRNFINNYNIEKTYNHRIKLEFQKILTILANSPLTLTKSILKSYIEHLSDIYSKNSEFEKIDDKYWFDQNYFGFKICEYLVEIIDNDSVIYKLNEEINKRRQPSQYIAFSNQEFQNEMNEVQTMMDLEMFVKNNKEDLIVYYQQTKKQGLSIDFPKLFNKDEDGLSKKSLIEEIVKYYLESGKSFDHFREDCASIIAI
;
A
#
# COMPACT_ATOMS: atom_id res chain seq x y z
N MET A 1 -19.46 -31.94 44.34
CA MET A 1 -18.29 -31.55 45.16
C MET A 1 -16.94 -31.82 44.50
N LYS A 2 -16.77 -32.84 43.61
CA LYS A 2 -15.51 -33.06 42.87
C LYS A 2 -15.26 -32.04 41.73
N GLU A 3 -16.27 -31.68 40.95
CA GLU A 3 -16.11 -30.74 39.81
C GLU A 3 -15.71 -29.32 40.25
N VAL A 4 -16.31 -28.79 41.32
CA VAL A 4 -16.03 -27.41 41.79
C VAL A 4 -14.58 -27.25 42.28
N ALA A 5 -14.05 -28.26 42.97
CA ALA A 5 -12.67 -28.22 43.47
C ALA A 5 -11.62 -28.35 42.35
N ASP A 6 -11.97 -28.98 41.22
CA ASP A 6 -11.09 -29.10 40.06
C ASP A 6 -11.10 -27.82 39.20
N GLU A 7 -12.24 -27.14 39.10
CA GLU A 7 -12.33 -25.82 38.43
C GLU A 7 -11.55 -24.73 39.19
N GLU A 8 -11.69 -24.69 40.53
CA GLU A 8 -10.98 -23.72 41.37
C GLU A 8 -9.46 -23.86 41.26
N LYS A 9 -8.95 -25.10 41.28
CA LYS A 9 -7.51 -25.36 41.12
C LYS A 9 -7.00 -24.99 39.73
N LEU A 10 -7.75 -25.31 38.68
CA LEU A 10 -7.41 -24.90 37.32
C LEU A 10 -7.38 -23.37 37.21
N CYS A 11 -8.35 -22.69 37.83
CA CYS A 11 -8.40 -21.23 37.88
C CYS A 11 -7.16 -20.65 38.58
N ILE A 12 -6.77 -21.18 39.74
CA ILE A 12 -5.56 -20.77 40.47
C ILE A 12 -4.32 -20.96 39.58
N PHE A 13 -4.17 -22.14 38.98
CA PHE A 13 -3.04 -22.45 38.10
C PHE A 13 -2.95 -21.48 36.90
N LEU A 14 -4.06 -21.26 36.19
CA LEU A 14 -4.11 -20.32 35.07
C LEU A 14 -3.84 -18.88 35.50
N THR A 15 -4.26 -18.49 36.71
CA THR A 15 -4.00 -17.16 37.28
C THR A 15 -2.51 -16.96 37.59
N GLU A 16 -1.84 -17.99 38.11
CA GLU A 16 -0.39 -17.96 38.33
C GLU A 16 0.40 -17.92 37.02
N LEU A 17 -0.01 -18.72 36.03
CA LEU A 17 0.54 -18.67 34.67
C LEU A 17 0.40 -17.29 34.04
N ASP A 18 -0.79 -16.69 34.13
CA ASP A 18 -1.06 -15.34 33.63
C ASP A 18 -0.15 -14.30 34.28
N ARG A 19 0.03 -14.37 35.60
CA ARG A 19 0.90 -13.46 36.34
C ARG A 19 2.37 -13.58 35.92
N GLU A 20 2.86 -14.81 35.80
CA GLU A 20 4.24 -15.05 35.39
C GLU A 20 4.48 -14.59 33.95
N TYR A 21 3.56 -14.92 33.03
CA TYR A 21 3.60 -14.43 31.65
C TYR A 21 3.64 -12.90 31.61
N LYS A 22 2.73 -12.21 32.31
CA LYS A 22 2.69 -10.73 32.37
C LYS A 22 4.00 -10.14 32.86
N SER A 23 4.66 -10.78 33.82
CA SER A 23 5.93 -10.30 34.36
C SER A 23 7.07 -10.32 33.33
N LYS A 24 6.94 -11.14 32.28
CA LYS A 24 7.94 -11.35 31.22
C LYS A 24 7.52 -10.83 29.85
N ALA A 25 6.25 -10.46 29.67
CA ALA A 25 5.67 -10.07 28.39
C ALA A 25 6.30 -8.82 27.75
N ILE A 26 7.01 -8.01 28.53
CA ILE A 26 7.79 -6.87 28.04
C ILE A 26 9.26 -7.29 27.94
N GLY A 27 9.68 -7.74 26.77
CA GLY A 27 11.09 -7.92 26.43
C GLY A 27 11.77 -9.19 26.94
N SER A 28 11.13 -9.97 27.81
CA SER A 28 11.78 -11.07 28.52
C SER A 28 11.03 -12.41 28.43
N LEU A 29 10.21 -12.60 27.40
CA LEU A 29 9.46 -13.86 27.20
C LEU A 29 10.38 -15.09 27.07
N TYR A 30 11.61 -14.91 26.58
CA TYR A 30 12.63 -15.96 26.55
C TYR A 30 12.95 -16.54 27.94
N GLU A 31 12.76 -15.77 29.02
CA GLU A 31 12.97 -16.20 30.41
C GLU A 31 11.76 -16.92 31.02
N LEU A 32 10.63 -16.98 30.30
CA LEU A 32 9.38 -17.52 30.83
C LEU A 32 9.55 -18.99 31.26
N ASN A 33 9.54 -19.22 32.57
CA ASN A 33 9.76 -20.53 33.16
C ASN A 33 8.50 -21.08 33.84
N VAL A 34 7.67 -21.72 33.03
CA VAL A 34 6.40 -22.31 33.48
C VAL A 34 6.60 -23.50 34.45
N ASN A 35 7.80 -24.08 34.54
CA ASN A 35 8.05 -25.20 35.45
C ASN A 35 8.09 -24.79 36.93
N LEU A 36 8.26 -23.51 37.23
CA LEU A 36 8.19 -22.98 38.60
C LEU A 36 6.76 -23.00 39.14
N ILE A 37 5.76 -23.09 38.26
CA ILE A 37 4.35 -23.10 38.60
C ILE A 37 3.90 -24.55 38.65
N GLN A 38 3.65 -25.05 39.86
CA GLN A 38 3.20 -26.42 40.06
C GLN A 38 1.82 -26.62 39.43
N SER A 39 1.76 -27.43 38.38
CA SER A 39 0.48 -27.84 37.80
C SER A 39 0.05 -29.20 38.35
N GLN A 40 -1.20 -29.30 38.79
CA GLN A 40 -1.88 -30.60 38.97
C GLN A 40 -2.51 -31.11 37.66
N TYR A 41 -2.42 -30.33 36.57
CA TYR A 41 -3.05 -30.59 35.28
C TYR A 41 -2.05 -30.65 34.12
N GLU A 42 -2.22 -31.63 33.24
CA GLU A 42 -1.52 -31.68 31.97
C GLU A 42 -2.40 -31.00 30.90
N ILE A 43 -2.19 -29.70 30.67
CA ILE A 43 -2.84 -29.01 29.56
C ILE A 43 -2.21 -29.52 28.26
N ILE A 44 -3.01 -30.18 27.44
CA ILE A 44 -2.59 -30.70 26.13
C ILE A 44 -3.04 -29.77 24.99
N PRO A 45 -2.32 -29.74 23.85
CA PRO A 45 -2.61 -28.80 22.75
C PRO A 45 -4.03 -28.89 22.17
N SER A 46 -4.68 -30.04 22.30
CA SER A 46 -6.06 -30.26 21.83
C SER A 46 -7.10 -29.46 22.61
N TRP A 47 -6.79 -28.99 23.82
CA TRP A 47 -7.71 -28.15 24.61
C TRP A 47 -8.01 -26.82 23.91
N TYR A 48 -7.03 -26.27 23.19
CA TYR A 48 -7.27 -25.08 22.37
C TYR A 48 -8.36 -25.34 21.33
N ASP A 49 -8.29 -26.48 20.63
CA ASP A 49 -9.24 -26.79 19.56
C ASP A 49 -10.64 -27.13 20.13
N SER A 50 -10.72 -27.80 21.29
CA SER A 50 -12.00 -28.18 21.90
C SER A 50 -12.69 -27.07 22.71
N HIS A 51 -11.93 -26.15 23.32
CA HIS A 51 -12.46 -25.15 24.24
C HIS A 51 -12.39 -23.71 23.70
N ILE A 52 -11.31 -23.33 23.03
CA ILE A 52 -11.11 -21.95 22.55
C ILE A 52 -11.65 -21.75 21.14
N ARG A 53 -11.19 -22.59 20.19
CA ARG A 53 -11.48 -22.44 18.77
C ARG A 53 -12.88 -22.92 18.39
N LYS A 54 -13.42 -23.91 19.11
CA LYS A 54 -14.71 -24.52 18.79
C LYS A 54 -15.82 -23.47 18.79
N GLU A 55 -16.45 -23.26 17.63
CA GLU A 55 -17.46 -22.20 17.45
C GLU A 55 -18.59 -22.28 18.47
N SER A 56 -19.03 -23.50 18.81
CA SER A 56 -20.06 -23.75 19.82
C SER A 56 -19.72 -23.23 21.23
N LYS A 57 -18.47 -22.85 21.50
CA LYS A 57 -18.03 -22.26 22.78
C LYS A 57 -18.10 -20.74 22.80
N GLY A 58 -18.16 -20.08 21.63
CA GLY A 58 -18.27 -18.62 21.53
C GLY A 58 -17.08 -17.82 22.10
N LEU A 59 -15.96 -18.47 22.47
CA LEU A 59 -14.83 -17.80 23.11
C LEU A 59 -13.99 -17.00 22.12
N PHE A 60 -13.81 -17.50 20.90
CA PHE A 60 -13.10 -16.79 19.83
C PHE A 60 -13.63 -15.36 19.63
N GLN A 61 -14.96 -15.18 19.66
CA GLN A 61 -15.60 -13.88 19.46
C GLN A 61 -15.25 -12.88 20.58
N LYS A 62 -14.96 -13.36 21.80
CA LYS A 62 -14.66 -12.53 22.97
C LYS A 62 -13.25 -11.93 23.00
N PHE A 63 -12.32 -12.43 22.18
CA PHE A 63 -10.98 -11.86 22.12
C PHE A 63 -11.00 -10.41 21.62
N PRO A 64 -10.12 -9.53 22.13
CA PRO A 64 -10.10 -8.12 21.75
C PRO A 64 -9.72 -7.95 20.28
N VAL A 65 -10.19 -6.86 19.69
CA VAL A 65 -9.79 -6.42 18.35
C VAL A 65 -9.23 -5.01 18.46
N VAL A 66 -8.15 -4.75 17.73
CA VAL A 66 -7.65 -3.39 17.51
C VAL A 66 -8.45 -2.80 16.35
N LYS A 67 -8.72 -1.49 16.39
CA LYS A 67 -9.46 -0.80 15.35
C LYS A 67 -8.69 0.38 14.79
N ASN A 68 -8.84 0.64 13.50
CA ASN A 68 -8.31 1.84 12.86
C ASN A 68 -9.21 3.05 13.08
N THR A 69 -8.80 4.21 12.53
CA THR A 69 -9.53 5.49 12.56
C THR A 69 -10.94 5.40 11.96
N TYR A 70 -11.19 4.42 11.07
CA TYR A 70 -12.51 4.15 10.48
C TYR A 70 -13.34 3.13 11.28
N ASN A 71 -12.95 2.80 12.51
CA ASN A 71 -13.62 1.83 13.39
C ASN A 71 -13.68 0.40 12.79
N GLN A 72 -12.81 0.10 11.82
CA GLN A 72 -12.65 -1.23 11.24
C GLN A 72 -11.65 -2.03 12.05
N ALA A 73 -11.94 -3.31 12.30
CA ALA A 73 -11.03 -4.17 13.03
C ALA A 73 -9.80 -4.52 12.18
N ILE A 74 -8.60 -4.40 12.75
CA ILE A 74 -7.32 -4.64 12.09
C ILE A 74 -6.51 -5.73 12.80
N CYS A 75 -5.64 -6.39 12.04
CA CYS A 75 -4.66 -7.33 12.56
C CYS A 75 -3.59 -6.60 13.39
N PRO A 76 -3.36 -6.91 14.67
CA PRO A 76 -2.33 -6.26 15.49
C PRO A 76 -0.89 -6.56 15.05
N ILE A 77 -0.69 -7.52 14.14
CA ILE A 77 0.64 -7.92 13.67
C ILE A 77 1.03 -7.22 12.36
N CYS A 78 0.11 -7.11 11.39
CA CYS A 78 0.38 -6.52 10.08
C CYS A 78 -0.51 -5.33 9.74
N GLU A 79 -1.38 -4.93 10.67
CA GLU A 79 -2.31 -3.81 10.58
C GLU A 79 -3.31 -3.88 9.41
N GLY A 80 -3.42 -5.03 8.74
CA GLY A 80 -4.41 -5.21 7.69
C GLY A 80 -5.81 -5.25 8.27
N VAL A 81 -6.77 -4.60 7.60
CA VAL A 81 -8.19 -4.75 7.91
C VAL A 81 -8.58 -6.23 7.87
N PHE A 82 -9.25 -6.71 8.92
CA PHE A 82 -9.72 -8.08 8.95
C PHE A 82 -10.73 -8.34 7.84
N SER A 83 -10.43 -9.35 7.03
CA SER A 83 -11.33 -9.91 6.04
C SER A 83 -12.03 -11.16 6.61
N THR A 84 -12.31 -12.16 5.77
CA THR A 84 -13.05 -13.37 6.16
C THR A 84 -12.23 -14.39 6.94
N LYS A 85 -10.89 -14.34 6.90
CA LYS A 85 -10.00 -15.34 7.54
C LYS A 85 -9.31 -14.77 8.78
N VAL A 86 -10.07 -14.59 9.86
CA VAL A 86 -9.54 -14.21 11.18
C VAL A 86 -9.27 -15.46 12.02
N THR A 87 -8.12 -15.50 12.68
CA THR A 87 -7.67 -16.63 13.51
C THR A 87 -7.10 -16.12 14.85
N LEU A 88 -6.66 -17.02 15.72
CA LEU A 88 -5.85 -16.70 16.89
C LEU A 88 -4.44 -17.26 16.69
N GLU A 89 -3.44 -16.41 16.89
CA GLU A 89 -2.02 -16.77 16.90
C GLU A 89 -1.54 -16.95 18.34
N HIS A 90 -0.69 -17.95 18.55
CA HIS A 90 -0.02 -18.17 19.82
C HIS A 90 1.32 -17.42 19.85
N ILE A 91 1.51 -16.47 20.76
CA ILE A 91 2.79 -15.76 20.89
C ILE A 91 3.91 -16.71 21.36
N ILE A 92 3.62 -17.59 22.30
CA ILE A 92 4.46 -18.76 22.59
C ILE A 92 3.77 -19.98 21.98
N PRO A 93 4.38 -20.66 20.99
CA PRO A 93 3.75 -21.77 20.30
C PRO A 93 3.20 -22.85 21.25
N LYS A 94 2.01 -23.39 20.93
CA LYS A 94 1.36 -24.43 21.74
C LYS A 94 1.93 -25.84 21.60
N SER A 95 2.98 -26.03 20.81
CA SER A 95 3.53 -27.36 20.52
C SER A 95 4.17 -27.98 21.77
N GLY A 96 3.83 -29.24 22.07
CA GLY A 96 4.50 -30.03 23.10
C GLY A 96 5.70 -30.82 22.59
N LYS A 97 6.07 -30.66 21.31
CA LYS A 97 7.19 -31.39 20.70
C LYS A 97 8.52 -30.84 21.20
N GLU A 98 9.54 -31.69 21.19
CA GLU A 98 10.91 -31.33 21.51
C GLU A 98 11.82 -31.59 20.30
N LYS A 99 12.87 -30.79 20.15
CA LYS A 99 13.95 -31.00 19.16
C LYS A 99 15.27 -30.66 19.82
N ASN A 100 16.23 -31.60 19.77
CA ASN A 100 17.54 -31.45 20.41
C ASN A 100 17.41 -31.04 21.90
N ASP A 101 16.55 -31.75 22.64
CA ASP A 101 16.24 -31.51 24.06
C ASP A 101 15.68 -30.12 24.39
N GLN A 102 15.25 -29.36 23.38
CA GLN A 102 14.57 -28.08 23.54
C GLN A 102 13.10 -28.19 23.18
N LYS A 103 12.22 -27.73 24.09
CA LYS A 103 10.78 -27.64 23.85
C LYS A 103 10.50 -26.64 22.73
N LEU A 104 9.76 -27.08 21.72
CA LEU A 104 9.33 -26.21 20.62
C LEU A 104 8.22 -25.25 21.05
N GLY A 105 7.61 -25.45 22.20
CA GLY A 105 6.53 -24.60 22.67
C GLY A 105 6.17 -24.88 24.11
N GLU A 106 5.02 -24.35 24.53
CA GLU A 106 4.50 -24.53 25.87
C GLU A 106 2.98 -24.81 25.82
N PRO A 107 2.57 -26.09 25.84
CA PRO A 107 1.17 -26.49 25.82
C PRO A 107 0.34 -25.87 26.96
N ARG A 108 0.95 -25.58 28.12
CA ARG A 108 0.28 -24.95 29.26
C ARG A 108 -0.22 -23.54 28.95
N LEU A 109 0.36 -22.87 27.96
CA LEU A 109 -0.07 -21.53 27.50
C LEU A 109 -1.07 -21.60 26.34
N ALA A 110 -1.46 -22.80 25.88
CA ALA A 110 -2.28 -22.96 24.67
C ALA A 110 -3.69 -22.37 24.79
N ILE A 111 -4.22 -22.30 26.01
CA ILE A 111 -5.56 -21.77 26.32
C ILE A 111 -5.50 -20.42 27.06
N LEU A 112 -4.31 -19.91 27.34
CA LEU A 112 -4.13 -18.69 28.13
C LEU A 112 -4.42 -17.47 27.24
N PRO A 113 -5.44 -16.64 27.55
CA PRO A 113 -5.85 -15.55 26.67
C PRO A 113 -4.75 -14.55 26.33
N ILE A 114 -3.85 -14.27 27.28
CA ILE A 114 -2.74 -13.34 27.08
C ILE A 114 -1.70 -13.80 26.04
N ASN A 115 -1.63 -15.11 25.79
CA ASN A 115 -0.75 -15.72 24.82
C ASN A 115 -1.39 -15.80 23.42
N LEU A 116 -2.62 -15.31 23.26
CA LEU A 116 -3.45 -15.45 22.07
C LEU A 116 -3.77 -14.08 21.46
N VAL A 117 -3.37 -13.88 20.20
CA VAL A 117 -3.62 -12.63 19.46
C VAL A 117 -4.55 -12.91 18.28
N LYS A 118 -5.65 -12.15 18.16
CA LYS A 118 -6.47 -12.19 16.95
C LYS A 118 -5.65 -11.68 15.77
N CYS A 119 -5.51 -12.47 14.72
CA CYS A 119 -4.71 -12.11 13.55
C CYS A 119 -5.34 -12.61 12.24
N CYS A 120 -4.86 -12.09 11.11
CA CYS A 120 -5.28 -12.58 9.79
C CYS A 120 -4.60 -13.91 9.46
N GLY A 121 -5.20 -14.68 8.55
CA GLY A 121 -4.64 -15.97 8.12
C GLY A 121 -3.25 -15.87 7.47
N GLU A 122 -2.88 -14.70 6.95
CA GLU A 122 -1.56 -14.44 6.37
C GLU A 122 -0.46 -14.30 7.43
N CYS A 123 -0.82 -13.82 8.63
CA CYS A 123 0.08 -13.69 9.77
C CYS A 123 0.13 -14.94 10.66
N ASN A 124 -0.89 -15.80 10.62
CA ASN A 124 -0.84 -17.09 11.29
C ASN A 124 -0.05 -18.08 10.43
N THR A 125 1.26 -18.12 10.62
CA THR A 125 2.19 -18.88 9.77
C THR A 125 2.77 -20.08 10.49
N SER A 126 3.19 -21.10 9.73
CA SER A 126 3.95 -22.23 10.28
C SER A 126 5.42 -21.89 10.60
N LYS A 127 5.91 -20.70 10.25
CA LYS A 127 7.28 -20.27 10.57
C LYS A 127 7.45 -20.08 12.07
N HIS A 128 6.42 -19.57 12.72
CA HIS A 128 6.37 -19.40 14.17
C HIS A 128 5.95 -20.69 14.89
N SER A 129 6.77 -21.74 14.73
CA SER A 129 6.49 -23.07 15.28
C SER A 129 7.35 -23.42 16.49
N LYS A 130 8.27 -22.54 16.86
CA LYS A 130 9.24 -22.74 17.95
C LYS A 130 9.32 -21.53 18.85
N ARG A 131 9.27 -21.75 20.17
CA ARG A 131 9.60 -20.70 21.13
C ARG A 131 11.10 -20.41 21.16
N SER A 132 11.46 -19.17 21.45
CA SER A 132 12.83 -18.75 21.74
C SER A 132 13.17 -18.91 23.23
N PHE A 133 14.44 -19.16 23.50
CA PHE A 133 15.07 -19.10 24.83
C PHE A 133 16.26 -18.13 24.86
N ILE A 134 16.42 -17.34 23.80
CA ILE A 134 17.51 -16.39 23.59
C ILE A 134 16.89 -14.99 23.49
N GLU A 135 17.49 -14.02 24.17
CA GLU A 135 16.99 -12.64 24.27
C GLU A 135 16.79 -12.02 22.88
N GLU A 136 17.78 -12.15 22.00
CA GLU A 136 17.77 -11.59 20.64
C GLU A 136 16.70 -12.18 19.72
N GLU A 137 16.18 -13.36 20.05
CA GLU A 137 15.13 -14.06 19.30
C GLU A 137 13.79 -14.06 20.04
N SER A 138 13.73 -13.48 21.25
CA SER A 138 12.53 -13.46 22.08
C SER A 138 11.35 -12.87 21.33
N GLU A 139 10.19 -13.50 21.49
CA GLU A 139 8.96 -13.09 20.87
C GLU A 139 8.54 -11.68 21.31
N ILE A 140 7.82 -10.99 20.44
CA ILE A 140 7.21 -9.68 20.72
C ILE A 140 5.70 -9.90 20.80
N ASN A 141 5.11 -9.56 21.94
CA ASN A 141 3.65 -9.58 22.11
C ASN A 141 3.10 -8.18 21.78
N PRO A 142 2.30 -8.02 20.70
CA PRO A 142 1.81 -6.70 20.26
C PRO A 142 0.85 -6.02 21.25
N TYR A 143 0.41 -6.71 22.31
CA TYR A 143 -0.37 -6.09 23.39
C TYR A 143 0.47 -5.59 24.57
N PHE A 144 1.77 -5.88 24.60
CA PHE A 144 2.68 -5.51 25.69
C PHE A 144 3.86 -4.67 25.23
N GLU A 145 4.26 -4.86 23.99
CA GLU A 145 5.44 -4.22 23.42
C GLU A 145 5.07 -3.46 22.15
N GLU A 146 5.74 -2.34 21.98
CA GLU A 146 5.51 -1.42 20.88
C GLU A 146 6.84 -1.00 20.26
N PHE A 147 6.87 -0.91 18.93
CA PHE A 147 8.01 -0.40 18.18
C PHE A 147 7.55 0.31 16.91
N ALA A 148 8.34 1.28 16.49
CA ALA A 148 8.11 2.09 15.29
C ALA A 148 8.62 1.36 14.04
N ILE A 149 7.79 0.48 13.45
CA ILE A 149 8.18 -0.35 12.29
C ILE A 149 8.55 0.49 11.06
N GLU A 150 8.04 1.71 10.91
CA GLU A 150 8.41 2.65 9.85
C GLU A 150 9.90 3.00 9.83
N LYS A 151 10.58 2.87 10.98
CA LYS A 151 12.04 3.13 11.08
C LYS A 151 12.87 1.98 10.54
N TYR A 152 12.24 0.84 10.24
CA TYR A 152 12.91 -0.40 9.84
C TYR A 152 12.75 -0.69 8.36
N PHE A 153 12.03 0.12 7.59
CA PHE A 153 11.93 -0.09 6.15
C PHE A 153 11.87 1.21 5.36
N GLU A 154 12.25 1.10 4.09
CA GLU A 154 12.05 2.13 3.09
C GLU A 154 11.36 1.55 1.86
N VAL A 155 10.74 2.44 1.08
CA VAL A 155 10.25 2.10 -0.26
C VAL A 155 11.39 2.30 -1.24
N ASN A 156 11.64 1.27 -2.04
CA ASN A 156 12.58 1.31 -3.16
C ASN A 156 11.84 0.93 -4.45
N PHE A 157 12.47 1.10 -5.60
CA PHE A 157 12.01 0.56 -6.87
C PHE A 157 12.99 -0.48 -7.36
N ASN A 158 12.47 -1.68 -7.62
CA ASN A 158 13.18 -2.65 -8.44
C ASN A 158 13.20 -2.11 -9.85
N ASP A 159 14.31 -1.46 -10.22
CA ASP A 159 14.50 -0.79 -11.50
C ASP A 159 15.45 -1.59 -12.39
N THR A 160 14.89 -2.54 -13.14
CA THR A 160 15.62 -3.32 -14.15
C THR A 160 15.04 -3.06 -15.53
N ASN A 161 15.67 -3.60 -16.58
CA ASN A 161 15.13 -3.49 -17.94
C ASN A 161 13.77 -4.20 -18.12
N GLU A 162 13.42 -5.13 -17.22
CA GLU A 162 12.20 -5.95 -17.32
C GLU A 162 11.13 -5.58 -16.28
N VAL A 163 11.54 -4.97 -15.16
CA VAL A 163 10.69 -4.71 -14.01
C VAL A 163 10.90 -3.28 -13.55
N PHE A 164 9.80 -2.54 -13.45
CA PHE A 164 9.72 -1.25 -12.75
C PHE A 164 8.58 -1.33 -11.73
N GLN A 165 8.88 -1.76 -10.51
CA GLN A 165 7.88 -1.97 -9.45
C GLN A 165 8.45 -1.58 -8.09
N PRO A 166 7.64 -0.98 -7.19
CA PRO A 166 8.08 -0.69 -5.85
C PRO A 166 8.27 -1.97 -5.03
N SER A 167 9.19 -1.90 -4.09
CA SER A 167 9.48 -2.94 -3.11
C SER A 167 9.76 -2.31 -1.74
N ILE A 168 9.51 -3.09 -0.70
CA ILE A 168 9.85 -2.72 0.68
C ILE A 168 11.16 -3.40 1.02
N VAL A 169 12.14 -2.62 1.47
CA VAL A 169 13.45 -3.10 1.93
C VAL A 169 13.58 -2.84 3.42
N PHE A 170 13.79 -3.89 4.21
CA PHE A 170 13.99 -3.77 5.64
C PHE A 170 15.46 -3.59 6.03
N HIS A 171 15.72 -2.69 6.95
CA HIS A 171 17.02 -2.34 7.48
C HIS A 171 17.06 -2.53 8.99
N TYR A 172 18.17 -3.07 9.49
CA TYR A 172 18.34 -3.39 10.90
C TYR A 172 19.76 -3.06 11.33
N LYS A 173 19.91 -2.60 12.57
CA LYS A 173 21.19 -2.47 13.27
C LYS A 173 21.50 -3.77 14.02
N ASP A 174 22.76 -3.93 14.42
CA ASP A 174 23.20 -5.08 15.22
C ASP A 174 23.00 -4.83 16.72
N ASN A 175 21.74 -4.70 17.14
CA ASN A 175 21.35 -4.62 18.55
C ASN A 175 20.24 -5.63 18.88
N THR A 176 20.03 -5.91 20.17
CA THR A 176 19.06 -6.92 20.64
C THR A 176 17.64 -6.67 20.14
N MET A 177 17.14 -5.43 20.24
CA MET A 177 15.76 -5.10 19.83
C MET A 177 15.58 -5.28 18.32
N ASP A 178 16.54 -4.85 17.52
CA ASP A 178 16.51 -4.99 16.06
C ASP A 178 16.52 -6.47 15.63
N LYS A 179 17.25 -7.34 16.35
CA LYS A 179 17.21 -8.80 16.12
C LYS A 179 15.83 -9.38 16.43
N ARG A 180 15.20 -8.95 17.53
CA ARG A 180 13.84 -9.36 17.90
C ARG A 180 12.81 -8.89 16.86
N ILE A 181 12.89 -7.64 16.40
CA ILE A 181 12.01 -7.09 15.37
C ILE A 181 12.20 -7.83 14.05
N ARG A 182 13.44 -8.14 13.66
CA ARG A 182 13.72 -8.99 12.50
C ARG A 182 13.05 -10.37 12.63
N ASN A 183 13.14 -10.99 13.81
CA ASN A 183 12.47 -12.26 14.07
C ASN A 183 10.94 -12.14 13.95
N PHE A 184 10.34 -11.08 14.51
CA PHE A 184 8.91 -10.78 14.40
C PHE A 184 8.46 -10.63 12.93
N ILE A 185 9.17 -9.82 12.14
CA ILE A 185 8.89 -9.62 10.71
C ILE A 185 8.95 -10.95 9.94
N ASN A 186 9.95 -11.78 10.23
CA ASN A 186 10.13 -13.08 9.60
C ASN A 186 9.04 -14.10 9.97
N ASN A 187 8.71 -14.19 11.26
CA ASN A 187 7.71 -15.11 11.80
C ASN A 187 6.33 -14.86 11.21
N TYR A 188 5.98 -13.59 10.99
CA TYR A 188 4.65 -13.19 10.56
C TYR A 188 4.55 -12.75 9.08
N ASN A 189 5.60 -13.03 8.29
CA ASN A 189 5.64 -12.69 6.86
C ASN A 189 5.33 -11.22 6.55
N ILE A 190 5.74 -10.29 7.43
CA ILE A 190 5.37 -8.87 7.28
C ILE A 190 5.97 -8.29 5.99
N GLU A 191 7.22 -8.63 5.67
CA GLU A 191 7.86 -8.19 4.43
C GLU A 191 7.08 -8.60 3.18
N LYS A 192 6.61 -9.86 3.13
CA LYS A 192 5.78 -10.34 2.01
C LYS A 192 4.44 -9.60 1.96
N THR A 193 3.82 -9.39 3.10
CA THR A 193 2.53 -8.68 3.22
C THR A 193 2.65 -7.23 2.75
N TYR A 194 3.66 -6.50 3.20
CA TYR A 194 3.88 -5.10 2.82
C TYR A 194 4.28 -4.97 1.34
N ASN A 195 5.17 -5.85 0.84
CA ASN A 195 5.48 -5.90 -0.60
C ASN A 195 4.25 -6.20 -1.47
N HIS A 196 3.31 -7.02 -0.98
CA HIS A 196 2.05 -7.24 -1.69
C HIS A 196 1.17 -5.99 -1.70
N ARG A 197 1.01 -5.30 -0.56
CA ARG A 197 0.19 -4.09 -0.45
C ARG A 197 0.74 -2.95 -1.29
N ILE A 198 2.04 -2.66 -1.19
CA ILE A 198 2.66 -1.59 -1.98
C ILE A 198 2.51 -1.84 -3.49
N LYS A 199 2.59 -3.11 -3.92
CA LYS A 199 2.35 -3.47 -5.32
C LYS A 199 0.90 -3.22 -5.74
N LEU A 200 -0.09 -3.53 -4.89
CA LEU A 200 -1.49 -3.25 -5.18
C LEU A 200 -1.75 -1.74 -5.27
N GLU A 201 -1.18 -0.94 -4.38
CA GLU A 201 -1.33 0.51 -4.43
C GLU A 201 -0.67 1.12 -5.66
N PHE A 202 0.52 0.65 -6.03
CA PHE A 202 1.14 1.06 -7.28
C PHE A 202 0.29 0.69 -8.50
N GLN A 203 -0.29 -0.51 -8.52
CA GLN A 203 -1.21 -0.89 -9.59
C GLN A 203 -2.42 0.03 -9.68
N LYS A 204 -3.00 0.45 -8.55
CA LYS A 204 -4.10 1.43 -8.53
C LYS A 204 -3.65 2.78 -9.09
N ILE A 205 -2.49 3.30 -8.66
CA ILE A 205 -1.91 4.54 -9.20
C ILE A 205 -1.77 4.44 -10.73
N LEU A 206 -1.18 3.34 -11.21
CA LEU A 206 -1.02 3.11 -12.65
C LEU A 206 -2.36 2.99 -13.38
N THR A 207 -3.37 2.36 -12.79
CA THR A 207 -4.71 2.27 -13.38
C THR A 207 -5.38 3.64 -13.48
N ILE A 208 -5.25 4.48 -12.45
CA ILE A 208 -5.78 5.84 -12.48
C ILE A 208 -5.08 6.64 -13.59
N LEU A 209 -3.75 6.54 -13.69
CA LEU A 209 -2.97 7.16 -14.76
C LEU A 209 -3.32 6.62 -16.15
N ALA A 210 -3.55 5.31 -16.28
CA ALA A 210 -3.91 4.67 -17.55
C ALA A 210 -5.30 5.10 -18.03
N ASN A 211 -6.20 5.44 -17.11
CA ASN A 211 -7.50 6.01 -17.45
C ASN A 211 -7.41 7.46 -17.95
N SER A 212 -6.26 8.12 -17.84
CA SER A 212 -6.02 9.40 -18.49
C SER A 212 -5.92 9.20 -20.01
N PRO A 213 -6.74 9.90 -20.81
CA PRO A 213 -6.74 9.78 -22.27
C PRO A 213 -5.55 10.50 -22.93
N LEU A 214 -4.85 11.34 -22.19
CA LEU A 214 -3.68 12.09 -22.67
C LEU A 214 -2.43 11.22 -22.57
N THR A 215 -1.51 11.33 -23.52
CA THR A 215 -0.14 10.84 -23.30
C THR A 215 0.47 11.65 -22.17
N LEU A 216 0.94 10.95 -21.14
CA LEU A 216 1.49 11.58 -19.94
C LEU A 216 2.92 12.03 -20.25
N THR A 217 3.04 13.27 -20.73
CA THR A 217 4.35 13.92 -20.88
C THR A 217 5.01 14.07 -19.51
N LYS A 218 6.32 14.29 -19.52
CA LYS A 218 7.11 14.44 -18.29
C LYS A 218 6.51 15.46 -17.32
N SER A 219 6.10 16.63 -17.81
CA SER A 219 5.50 17.69 -16.98
C SER A 219 4.14 17.29 -16.41
N ILE A 220 3.28 16.66 -17.21
CA ILE A 220 1.95 16.19 -16.79
C ILE A 220 2.09 15.08 -15.75
N LEU A 221 2.95 14.10 -16.02
CA LEU A 221 3.19 12.97 -15.13
C LEU A 221 3.77 13.42 -13.79
N LYS A 222 4.73 14.34 -13.82
CA LYS A 222 5.30 14.97 -12.62
C LYS A 222 4.24 15.69 -11.80
N SER A 223 3.50 16.61 -12.41
CA SER A 223 2.41 17.36 -11.74
C SER A 223 1.36 16.43 -11.12
N TYR A 224 1.02 15.35 -11.83
CA TYR A 224 0.08 14.36 -11.33
C TYR A 224 0.61 13.57 -10.12
N ILE A 225 1.87 13.12 -10.17
CA ILE A 225 2.51 12.41 -9.06
C ILE A 225 2.65 13.32 -7.84
N GLU A 226 3.00 14.60 -8.04
CA GLU A 226 3.04 15.61 -6.97
C GLU A 226 1.66 15.81 -6.34
N HIS A 227 0.61 15.91 -7.16
CA HIS A 227 -0.77 16.00 -6.67
C HIS A 227 -1.20 14.77 -5.88
N LEU A 228 -0.89 13.56 -6.37
CA LEU A 228 -1.16 12.33 -5.63
C LEU A 228 -0.37 12.27 -4.32
N SER A 229 0.88 12.73 -4.32
CA SER A 229 1.73 12.78 -3.13
C SER A 229 1.07 13.61 -2.02
N ASP A 230 0.56 14.80 -2.36
CA ASP A 230 -0.16 15.68 -1.43
C ASP A 230 -1.44 15.03 -0.88
N ILE A 231 -2.25 14.41 -1.75
CA ILE A 231 -3.48 13.70 -1.33
C ILE A 231 -3.14 12.56 -0.37
N TYR A 232 -2.22 11.68 -0.78
CA TYR A 232 -1.86 10.52 0.03
C TYR A 232 -1.23 10.93 1.36
N SER A 233 -0.37 11.95 1.36
CA SER A 233 0.23 12.49 2.59
C SER A 233 -0.85 12.95 3.57
N LYS A 234 -1.79 13.81 3.12
CA LYS A 234 -2.91 14.29 3.94
C LYS A 234 -3.78 13.16 4.48
N ASN A 235 -4.12 12.19 3.64
CA ASN A 235 -4.93 11.05 4.05
C ASN A 235 -4.18 10.18 5.07
N SER A 236 -2.89 9.93 4.85
CA SER A 236 -2.05 9.13 5.76
C SER A 236 -1.88 9.77 7.13
N GLU A 237 -1.84 11.11 7.18
CA GLU A 237 -1.84 11.89 8.42
C GLU A 237 -3.18 11.79 9.16
N PHE A 238 -4.30 11.88 8.43
CA PHE A 238 -5.64 11.71 9.01
C PHE A 238 -5.88 10.29 9.55
N GLU A 239 -5.25 9.29 8.95
CA GLU A 239 -5.41 7.87 9.29
C GLU A 239 -4.54 7.40 10.46
N LYS A 240 -3.75 8.27 11.08
CA LYS A 240 -2.90 7.91 12.21
C LYS A 240 -3.71 7.35 13.39
N ILE A 241 -3.13 6.35 14.05
CA ILE A 241 -3.64 5.74 15.28
C ILE A 241 -2.64 6.13 16.38
N ASP A 242 -3.09 6.87 17.39
CA ASP A 242 -2.23 7.38 18.48
C ASP A 242 -0.95 8.08 17.96
N ASP A 243 -1.12 8.98 17.00
CA ASP A 243 -0.06 9.73 16.30
C ASP A 243 0.92 8.88 15.45
N LYS A 244 0.62 7.60 15.24
CA LYS A 244 1.43 6.67 14.44
C LYS A 244 0.76 6.31 13.13
N TYR A 245 1.57 6.20 12.07
CA TYR A 245 1.04 5.84 10.76
C TYR A 245 0.43 4.44 10.79
N TRP A 246 -0.74 4.33 10.18
CA TRP A 246 -1.35 3.04 9.88
C TRP A 246 -0.79 2.52 8.54
N PHE A 247 -0.16 1.34 8.56
CA PHE A 247 0.53 0.79 7.38
C PHE A 247 -0.43 0.13 6.39
N ASP A 248 -1.26 0.95 5.75
CA ASP A 248 -2.20 0.55 4.70
C ASP A 248 -2.12 1.47 3.46
N GLN A 249 -3.19 1.49 2.65
CA GLN A 249 -3.22 2.02 1.30
C GLN A 249 -2.66 3.44 1.16
N ASN A 250 -3.13 4.40 1.97
CA ASN A 250 -2.67 5.79 1.83
C ASN A 250 -1.22 5.98 2.25
N TYR A 251 -0.75 5.27 3.29
CA TYR A 251 0.65 5.31 3.70
C TYR A 251 1.57 4.78 2.59
N PHE A 252 1.23 3.62 2.01
CA PHE A 252 2.04 3.08 0.91
C PHE A 252 1.94 3.93 -0.36
N GLY A 253 0.76 4.48 -0.68
CA GLY A 253 0.58 5.45 -1.76
C GLY A 253 1.44 6.69 -1.58
N PHE A 254 1.48 7.23 -0.36
CA PHE A 254 2.33 8.36 0.01
C PHE A 254 3.81 8.02 -0.22
N LYS A 255 4.30 6.88 0.31
CA LYS A 255 5.70 6.49 0.15
C LYS A 255 6.11 6.16 -1.29
N ILE A 256 5.19 5.61 -2.10
CA ILE A 256 5.43 5.44 -3.55
C ILE A 256 5.59 6.80 -4.21
N CYS A 257 4.66 7.74 -3.97
CA CYS A 257 4.68 9.05 -4.60
C CYS A 257 5.88 9.89 -4.13
N GLU A 258 6.20 9.86 -2.84
CA GLU A 258 7.40 10.49 -2.26
C GLU A 258 8.66 10.05 -3.01
N TYR A 259 8.87 8.74 -3.17
CA TYR A 259 9.99 8.21 -3.93
C TYR A 259 9.96 8.63 -5.41
N LEU A 260 8.79 8.53 -6.06
CA LEU A 260 8.66 8.89 -7.47
C LEU A 260 8.97 10.37 -7.71
N VAL A 261 8.50 11.29 -6.86
CA VAL A 261 8.79 12.74 -6.97
C VAL A 261 10.30 13.01 -7.00
N GLU A 262 11.09 12.27 -6.22
CA GLU A 262 12.55 12.44 -6.18
C GLU A 262 13.23 11.99 -7.48
N ILE A 263 12.68 10.99 -8.18
CA ILE A 263 13.33 10.38 -9.35
C ILE A 263 12.69 10.73 -10.70
N ILE A 264 11.52 11.38 -10.70
CA ILE A 264 10.70 11.61 -11.91
C ILE A 264 11.38 12.54 -12.94
N ASP A 265 12.41 13.28 -12.54
CA ASP A 265 13.18 14.13 -13.45
C ASP A 265 14.14 13.34 -14.35
N ASN A 266 14.32 12.03 -14.12
CA ASN A 266 15.09 11.15 -14.99
C ASN A 266 14.24 10.62 -16.16
N ASP A 267 14.66 10.88 -17.40
CA ASP A 267 13.91 10.48 -18.60
C ASP A 267 13.74 8.96 -18.73
N SER A 268 14.67 8.15 -18.20
CA SER A 268 14.53 6.69 -18.15
C SER A 268 13.37 6.25 -17.24
N VAL A 269 13.16 6.96 -16.12
CA VAL A 269 12.06 6.69 -15.18
C VAL A 269 10.73 7.03 -15.84
N ILE A 270 10.64 8.19 -16.50
CA ILE A 270 9.45 8.60 -17.27
C ILE A 270 9.08 7.55 -18.31
N TYR A 271 10.07 7.10 -19.08
CA TYR A 271 9.88 6.08 -20.10
C TYR A 271 9.30 4.79 -19.50
N LYS A 272 9.93 4.24 -18.46
CA LYS A 272 9.49 3.01 -17.79
C LYS A 272 8.11 3.13 -17.15
N LEU A 273 7.81 4.27 -16.54
CA LEU A 273 6.50 4.52 -15.94
C LEU A 273 5.41 4.60 -17.02
N ASN A 274 5.69 5.26 -18.14
CA ASN A 274 4.80 5.27 -19.30
C ASN A 274 4.59 3.87 -19.90
N GLU A 275 5.63 3.03 -19.99
CA GLU A 275 5.47 1.64 -20.40
C GLU A 275 4.53 0.87 -19.46
N GLU A 276 4.69 1.00 -18.15
CA GLU A 276 3.80 0.37 -17.16
C GLU A 276 2.36 0.88 -17.25
N ILE A 277 2.16 2.17 -17.50
CA ILE A 277 0.84 2.76 -17.69
C ILE A 277 0.19 2.23 -18.98
N ASN A 278 0.95 2.20 -20.08
CA ASN A 278 0.47 1.75 -21.39
C ASN A 278 0.04 0.28 -21.38
N LYS A 279 0.72 -0.59 -20.61
CA LYS A 279 0.31 -2.00 -20.40
C LYS A 279 -1.11 -2.14 -19.83
N ARG A 280 -1.67 -1.09 -19.22
CA ARG A 280 -2.97 -1.08 -18.53
C ARG A 280 -4.05 -0.30 -19.26
N ARG A 281 -3.71 0.40 -20.35
CA ARG A 281 -4.69 1.12 -21.17
C ARG A 281 -5.59 0.16 -21.93
N GLN A 282 -6.89 0.43 -21.96
CA GLN A 282 -7.81 -0.32 -22.81
C GLN A 282 -7.54 0.02 -24.29
N PRO A 283 -7.76 -0.91 -25.24
CA PRO A 283 -7.57 -0.64 -26.67
C PRO A 283 -8.37 0.58 -27.19
N SER A 284 -9.53 0.86 -26.60
CA SER A 284 -10.36 2.04 -26.93
C SER A 284 -9.74 3.37 -26.47
N GLN A 285 -8.82 3.33 -25.51
CA GLN A 285 -8.06 4.46 -24.97
C GLN A 285 -6.69 4.60 -25.64
N TYR A 286 -6.26 3.63 -26.45
CA TYR A 286 -5.01 3.69 -27.20
C TYR A 286 -5.21 4.54 -28.45
N ILE A 287 -4.61 5.73 -28.45
CA ILE A 287 -4.49 6.52 -29.67
C ILE A 287 -3.15 6.18 -30.31
N ALA A 288 -3.19 5.38 -31.37
CA ALA A 288 -2.03 5.15 -32.22
C ALA A 288 -1.83 6.40 -33.09
N PHE A 289 -1.05 7.35 -32.60
CA PHE A 289 -0.61 8.48 -33.41
C PHE A 289 0.41 7.99 -34.44
N SER A 290 0.30 8.51 -35.66
CA SER A 290 1.26 8.33 -36.74
C SER A 290 2.58 9.02 -36.40
N ASN A 291 2.50 10.19 -35.78
CA ASN A 291 3.60 10.91 -35.16
C ASN A 291 3.74 10.51 -33.68
N GLN A 292 4.84 9.83 -33.35
CA GLN A 292 5.14 9.45 -31.96
C GLN A 292 5.40 10.66 -31.05
N GLU A 293 5.80 11.81 -31.62
CA GLU A 293 6.04 13.07 -30.91
C GLU A 293 4.82 14.00 -30.89
N PHE A 294 3.66 13.58 -31.45
CA PHE A 294 2.45 14.41 -31.59
C PHE A 294 2.12 15.21 -30.31
N GLN A 295 2.13 14.54 -29.16
CA GLN A 295 1.77 15.16 -27.88
C GLN A 295 2.86 16.09 -27.33
N ASN A 296 4.14 15.78 -27.57
CA ASN A 296 5.24 16.67 -27.17
C ASN A 296 5.20 17.94 -28.01
N GLU A 297 5.02 17.81 -29.32
CA GLU A 297 4.85 18.95 -30.23
C GLU A 297 3.63 19.79 -29.84
N MET A 298 2.49 19.17 -29.52
CA MET A 298 1.27 19.87 -29.08
C MET A 298 1.50 20.70 -27.80
N ASN A 299 2.26 20.16 -26.85
CA ASN A 299 2.57 20.83 -25.59
C ASN A 299 3.57 21.97 -25.72
N GLU A 300 4.36 22.00 -26.79
CA GLU A 300 5.30 23.10 -27.07
C GLU A 300 4.69 24.22 -27.90
N VAL A 301 3.44 24.09 -28.36
CA VAL A 301 2.71 25.16 -29.05
C VAL A 301 2.49 26.35 -28.10
N GLN A 302 3.19 27.45 -28.36
CA GLN A 302 3.12 28.67 -27.55
C GLN A 302 2.49 29.84 -28.31
N THR A 303 2.72 29.89 -29.62
CA THR A 303 2.34 31.00 -30.49
C THR A 303 1.40 30.54 -31.61
N MET A 304 0.78 31.50 -32.30
CA MET A 304 -0.04 31.21 -33.49
C MET A 304 0.78 30.54 -34.61
N MET A 305 2.08 30.84 -34.71
CA MET A 305 2.96 30.26 -35.71
C MET A 305 3.27 28.79 -35.39
N ASP A 306 3.51 28.48 -34.12
CA ASP A 306 3.69 27.09 -33.66
C ASP A 306 2.43 26.27 -33.91
N LEU A 307 1.26 26.85 -33.60
CA LEU A 307 -0.03 26.19 -33.81
C LEU A 307 -0.26 25.91 -35.29
N GLU A 308 -0.01 26.89 -36.18
CA GLU A 308 -0.16 26.71 -37.62
C GLU A 308 0.74 25.57 -38.16
N MET A 309 2.01 25.53 -37.72
CA MET A 309 2.92 24.45 -38.09
C MET A 309 2.45 23.10 -37.54
N PHE A 310 2.02 23.07 -36.28
CA PHE A 310 1.54 21.87 -35.61
C PHE A 310 0.34 21.26 -36.33
N VAL A 311 -0.73 22.05 -36.59
CA VAL A 311 -1.94 21.53 -37.23
C VAL A 311 -1.69 21.06 -38.67
N LYS A 312 -0.74 21.67 -39.39
CA LYS A 312 -0.34 21.25 -40.74
C LYS A 312 0.43 19.93 -40.73
N ASN A 313 1.36 19.76 -39.79
CA ASN A 313 2.21 18.57 -39.71
C ASN A 313 1.51 17.37 -39.07
N ASN A 314 0.46 17.60 -38.28
CA ASN A 314 -0.15 16.59 -37.44
C ASN A 314 -1.66 16.43 -37.69
N LYS A 315 -2.15 16.77 -38.88
CA LYS A 315 -3.59 16.84 -39.18
C LYS A 315 -4.33 15.53 -38.88
N GLU A 316 -3.83 14.41 -39.38
CA GLU A 316 -4.48 13.10 -39.22
C GLU A 316 -4.57 12.72 -37.73
N ASP A 317 -3.46 12.87 -37.01
CA ASP A 317 -3.37 12.56 -35.58
C ASP A 317 -4.22 13.50 -34.73
N LEU A 318 -4.33 14.78 -35.13
CA LEU A 318 -5.18 15.77 -34.49
C LEU A 318 -6.67 15.43 -34.65
N ILE A 319 -7.08 14.90 -35.80
CA ILE A 319 -8.45 14.41 -36.01
C ILE A 319 -8.73 13.23 -35.08
N VAL A 320 -7.82 12.26 -34.99
CA VAL A 320 -7.98 11.09 -34.11
C VAL A 320 -8.05 11.53 -32.64
N TYR A 321 -7.17 12.43 -32.23
CA TYR A 321 -7.17 13.05 -30.90
C TYR A 321 -8.50 13.75 -30.58
N TYR A 322 -9.00 14.56 -31.52
CA TYR A 322 -10.26 15.28 -31.36
C TYR A 322 -11.48 14.35 -31.25
N GLN A 323 -11.55 13.31 -32.08
CA GLN A 323 -12.65 12.35 -32.01
C GLN A 323 -12.72 11.63 -30.65
N GLN A 324 -11.56 11.36 -30.05
CA GLN A 324 -11.49 10.70 -28.74
C GLN A 324 -11.85 11.64 -27.59
N THR A 325 -11.32 12.87 -27.59
CA THR A 325 -11.71 13.89 -26.60
C THR A 325 -13.21 14.17 -26.65
N LYS A 326 -13.80 14.29 -27.85
CA LYS A 326 -15.23 14.48 -28.06
C LYS A 326 -16.10 13.33 -27.52
N LYS A 327 -15.72 12.07 -27.73
CA LYS A 327 -16.44 10.90 -27.16
C LYS A 327 -16.53 10.93 -25.64
N GLN A 328 -15.59 11.61 -24.99
CA GLN A 328 -15.46 11.68 -23.54
C GLN A 328 -16.00 13.00 -22.96
N GLY A 329 -16.56 13.88 -23.79
CA GLY A 329 -17.07 15.19 -23.35
C GLY A 329 -15.96 16.20 -23.00
N LEU A 330 -14.72 15.98 -23.45
CA LEU A 330 -13.59 16.89 -23.27
C LEU A 330 -13.41 17.82 -24.48
N SER A 331 -12.86 19.01 -24.24
CA SER A 331 -12.44 19.94 -25.30
C SER A 331 -10.97 19.70 -25.70
N ILE A 332 -10.60 20.18 -26.88
CA ILE A 332 -9.19 20.28 -27.27
C ILE A 332 -8.50 21.35 -26.40
N ASP A 333 -7.25 21.11 -26.01
CA ASP A 333 -6.48 22.02 -25.15
C ASP A 333 -5.01 22.07 -25.62
N PHE A 334 -4.49 23.28 -25.83
CA PHE A 334 -3.06 23.54 -26.07
C PHE A 334 -2.44 24.22 -24.83
N PRO A 335 -1.75 23.48 -23.95
CA PRO A 335 -1.48 23.98 -22.58
C PRO A 335 -0.65 25.26 -22.49
N LYS A 336 0.32 25.45 -23.40
CA LYS A 336 1.22 26.63 -23.39
C LYS A 336 0.78 27.75 -24.34
N LEU A 337 -0.28 27.55 -25.12
CA LEU A 337 -0.75 28.52 -26.11
C LEU A 337 -1.26 29.78 -25.39
N PHE A 338 -0.60 30.92 -25.60
CA PHE A 338 -0.96 32.22 -25.01
C PHE A 338 -1.15 32.25 -23.48
N ASN A 339 -0.39 31.45 -22.71
CA ASN A 339 -0.65 31.25 -21.26
C ASN A 339 -0.24 32.39 -20.29
N LYS A 340 0.05 33.60 -20.78
CA LYS A 340 0.80 34.62 -19.99
C LYS A 340 -0.06 35.71 -19.32
N ASP A 341 -1.32 35.90 -19.71
CA ASP A 341 -2.25 36.91 -19.15
C ASP A 341 -3.75 36.60 -19.46
N GLU A 342 -4.70 37.35 -18.84
CA GLU A 342 -6.16 37.17 -19.02
C GLU A 342 -6.62 37.35 -20.48
N ASP A 343 -6.00 38.28 -21.21
CA ASP A 343 -6.25 38.50 -22.64
C ASP A 343 -5.78 37.30 -23.49
N GLY A 344 -4.63 36.71 -23.14
CA GLY A 344 -4.12 35.47 -23.71
C GLY A 344 -5.03 34.27 -23.49
N LEU A 345 -5.63 34.14 -22.30
CA LEU A 345 -6.58 33.05 -21.99
C LEU A 345 -7.87 33.15 -22.81
N SER A 346 -8.39 34.35 -23.02
CA SER A 346 -9.59 34.58 -23.85
C SER A 346 -9.30 34.26 -25.32
N LYS A 347 -8.14 34.67 -25.82
CA LYS A 347 -7.67 34.35 -27.18
C LYS A 347 -7.46 32.85 -27.38
N LYS A 348 -6.87 32.17 -26.41
CA LYS A 348 -6.67 30.71 -26.43
C LYS A 348 -7.99 29.97 -26.64
N SER A 349 -9.00 30.26 -25.81
CA SER A 349 -10.29 29.58 -25.88
C SER A 349 -10.98 29.76 -27.24
N LEU A 350 -10.92 30.97 -27.80
CA LEU A 350 -11.48 31.26 -29.12
C LEU A 350 -10.75 30.48 -30.23
N ILE A 351 -9.43 30.41 -30.17
CA ILE A 351 -8.61 29.67 -31.14
C ILE A 351 -8.90 28.16 -31.06
N GLU A 352 -9.04 27.60 -29.87
CA GLU A 352 -9.38 26.18 -29.66
C GLU A 352 -10.76 25.83 -30.26
N GLU A 353 -11.74 26.73 -30.12
CA GLU A 353 -13.05 26.57 -30.78
C GLU A 353 -12.95 26.71 -32.31
N ILE A 354 -12.07 27.56 -32.85
CA ILE A 354 -11.82 27.62 -34.29
C ILE A 354 -11.17 26.31 -34.77
N VAL A 355 -10.16 25.78 -34.07
CA VAL A 355 -9.54 24.48 -34.41
C VAL A 355 -10.60 23.39 -34.43
N LYS A 356 -11.45 23.33 -33.39
CA LYS A 356 -12.57 22.41 -33.31
C LYS A 356 -13.53 22.55 -34.51
N TYR A 357 -13.90 23.77 -34.88
CA TYR A 357 -14.74 24.01 -36.06
C TYR A 357 -14.10 23.46 -37.34
N TYR A 358 -12.79 23.60 -37.52
CA TYR A 358 -12.08 23.06 -38.70
C TYR A 358 -12.14 21.54 -38.73
N LEU A 359 -11.92 20.91 -37.58
CA LEU A 359 -11.95 19.46 -37.43
C LEU A 359 -13.36 18.89 -37.64
N GLU A 360 -14.41 19.58 -37.17
CA GLU A 360 -15.80 19.16 -37.36
C GLU A 360 -16.33 19.39 -38.77
N SER A 361 -15.93 20.49 -39.41
CA SER A 361 -16.36 20.85 -40.76
C SER A 361 -15.53 20.18 -41.87
N GLY A 362 -14.41 19.55 -41.51
CA GLY A 362 -13.45 19.01 -42.47
C GLY A 362 -12.75 20.08 -43.31
N LYS A 363 -12.72 21.34 -42.83
CA LYS A 363 -12.08 22.47 -43.53
C LYS A 363 -10.55 22.27 -43.59
N SER A 364 -9.91 22.72 -44.67
CA SER A 364 -8.45 22.69 -44.77
C SER A 364 -7.81 23.72 -43.84
N PHE A 365 -6.65 23.37 -43.25
CA PHE A 365 -5.84 24.27 -42.42
C PHE A 365 -4.93 25.22 -43.23
N ASP A 366 -4.99 25.20 -44.57
CA ASP A 366 -4.12 26.01 -45.43
C ASP A 366 -4.20 27.52 -45.13
N HIS A 367 -5.42 28.01 -44.86
CA HIS A 367 -5.73 29.42 -44.54
C HIS A 367 -5.99 29.67 -43.05
N PHE A 368 -5.65 28.71 -42.18
CA PHE A 368 -6.03 28.72 -40.77
C PHE A 368 -5.60 30.00 -40.04
N ARG A 369 -4.37 30.47 -40.26
CA ARG A 369 -3.87 31.68 -39.62
C ARG A 369 -4.60 32.95 -40.06
N GLU A 370 -4.93 33.07 -41.33
CA GLU A 370 -5.66 34.21 -41.91
C GLU A 370 -7.09 34.28 -41.37
N ASP A 371 -7.72 33.10 -41.26
CA ASP A 371 -9.05 32.94 -40.69
C ASP A 371 -9.06 33.27 -39.18
N CYS A 372 -8.07 32.79 -38.40
CA CYS A 372 -7.93 33.17 -37.00
C CYS A 372 -7.70 34.68 -36.83
N ALA A 373 -6.82 35.29 -37.65
CA ALA A 373 -6.55 36.72 -37.58
C ALA A 373 -7.81 37.56 -37.87
N SER A 374 -8.65 37.11 -38.80
CA SER A 374 -9.90 37.80 -39.16
C SER A 374 -10.97 37.75 -38.06
N ILE A 375 -10.93 36.72 -37.20
CA ILE A 375 -11.88 36.54 -36.09
C ILE A 375 -11.38 37.21 -34.81
N ILE A 376 -10.06 37.20 -34.56
CA ILE A 376 -9.44 37.75 -33.34
C ILE A 376 -9.19 39.26 -33.45
N ALA A 377 -9.13 39.82 -34.66
CA ALA A 377 -9.00 41.26 -34.88
C ALA A 377 -10.33 42.05 -34.76
N ILE A 378 -11.42 41.36 -34.43
CA ILE A 378 -12.74 41.91 -34.03
C ILE A 378 -12.81 41.82 -32.51
#